data_AF-A0A126ZMY9-F1
#
_entry.id   AF-A0A126ZMY9-F1
#
_cell.length_a   1.000
_cell.length_b   1.000
_cell.length_c   1.000
_cell.angle_alpha   90.00
_cell.angle_beta   90.00
_cell.angle_gamma   90.00
#
_symmetry.space_group_name_H-M   'P 1'
#
loop_
_entity.id
_entity.type
_entity.pdbx_description
1 polymer ?
#
loop_
_entity_poly.entity_id
_entity_poly.type
_entity_poly.pdbx_seq_one_letter_code
_entity_poly.pdbx_strand_id
1 'polypeptide(L)'
;MVLTLACVGAASAPAAELSQEGPRLVVTGLLDGSASREFVDQLGSGTVRTVVFVDSFGGTAEAAESYARAIRSSGVSTEAIGQCHAACAWAFLAGKEHRFGRGPHVNGLLIPLATRPKAGEAKKLLNDITTTTGTSPAPAMPAAGVEVVSLTTPSREKEVWQPDQGVLFSSTPTLFGRVYKTFYCDGTQGRDVSKCEVLSDADPYKLGVLTP
;
A
#
# COMPACT_ATOMS: atom_id res chain seq x y z
N MET A 1 10.38 -2.49 -49.65
CA MET A 1 9.30 -2.41 -48.65
C MET A 1 9.88 -2.97 -47.36
N VAL A 2 10.43 -2.12 -46.51
CA VAL A 2 11.11 -2.52 -45.25
C VAL A 2 10.05 -2.57 -44.17
N LEU A 3 9.80 -3.77 -43.64
CA LEU A 3 8.85 -4.00 -42.56
C LEU A 3 9.58 -3.73 -41.23
N THR A 4 9.40 -2.54 -40.67
CA THR A 4 9.97 -2.19 -39.36
C THR A 4 9.09 -2.80 -38.28
N LEU A 5 9.58 -3.88 -37.66
CA LEU A 5 8.96 -4.53 -36.50
C LEU A 5 9.18 -3.64 -35.27
N ALA A 6 8.14 -2.96 -34.81
CA ALA A 6 8.18 -2.21 -33.56
C ALA A 6 8.05 -3.19 -32.38
N CYS A 7 9.16 -3.45 -31.68
CA CYS A 7 9.13 -4.14 -30.39
C CYS A 7 8.44 -3.23 -29.37
N VAL A 8 7.20 -3.57 -29.00
CA VAL A 8 6.53 -3.00 -27.83
C VAL A 8 7.20 -3.61 -26.60
N GLY A 9 8.24 -2.94 -26.10
CA GLY A 9 8.86 -3.30 -24.83
C GLY A 9 7.87 -3.03 -23.69
N ALA A 10 7.57 -4.06 -22.89
CA ALA A 10 6.92 -3.86 -21.61
C ALA A 10 7.85 -2.97 -20.76
N ALA A 11 7.44 -1.73 -20.53
CA ALA A 11 8.16 -0.83 -19.64
C ALA A 11 8.13 -1.44 -18.23
N SER A 12 9.23 -2.07 -17.85
CA SER A 12 9.52 -2.39 -16.45
C SER A 12 9.42 -1.10 -15.66
N ALA A 13 8.47 -1.02 -14.72
CA ALA A 13 8.34 0.14 -13.87
C ALA A 13 9.66 0.37 -13.12
N PRO A 14 10.11 1.64 -12.99
CA PRO A 14 11.38 1.94 -12.35
C PRO A 14 11.37 1.50 -10.88
N ALA A 15 12.56 1.16 -10.37
CA ALA A 15 12.78 0.91 -8.95
C ALA A 15 12.37 2.13 -8.10
N ALA A 16 12.23 1.93 -6.79
CA ALA A 16 11.86 3.02 -5.89
C ALA A 16 12.90 4.15 -5.93
N GLU A 17 12.43 5.38 -6.14
CA GLU A 17 13.23 6.60 -6.02
C GLU A 17 12.75 7.39 -4.80
N LEU A 18 13.70 8.01 -4.10
CA LEU A 18 13.47 8.78 -2.87
C LEU A 18 13.88 10.23 -3.08
N SER A 19 12.99 11.16 -2.75
CA SER A 19 13.27 12.59 -2.79
C SER A 19 12.74 13.26 -1.52
N GLN A 20 13.61 13.99 -0.82
CA GLN A 20 13.21 14.75 0.36
C GLN A 20 12.77 16.17 0.00
N GLU A 21 11.52 16.49 0.28
CA GLU A 21 10.89 17.80 0.07
C GLU A 21 10.50 18.41 1.42
N GLY A 22 11.46 19.07 2.07
CA GLY A 22 11.27 19.60 3.42
C GLY A 22 10.90 18.48 4.41
N PRO A 23 9.74 18.53 5.09
CA PRO A 23 9.30 17.47 6.00
C PRO A 23 8.65 16.28 5.29
N ARG A 24 8.59 16.26 3.95
CA ARG A 24 8.00 15.19 3.17
C ARG A 24 9.09 14.31 2.57
N LEU A 25 8.94 13.00 2.68
CA LEU A 25 9.74 12.05 1.93
C LEU A 25 8.88 11.49 0.80
N VAL A 26 9.18 11.89 -0.43
CA VAL A 26 8.49 11.45 -1.63
C VAL A 26 9.10 10.13 -2.11
N VAL A 27 8.22 9.16 -2.37
CA VAL A 27 8.56 7.82 -2.85
C VAL A 27 7.81 7.56 -4.15
N THR A 28 8.54 7.35 -5.24
CA THR A 28 8.02 7.02 -6.56
C THR A 28 8.52 5.64 -6.99
N GLY A 29 7.80 4.96 -7.88
CA GLY A 29 8.25 3.69 -8.45
C GLY A 29 7.94 2.45 -7.61
N LEU A 30 8.58 1.32 -7.95
CA LEU A 30 8.34 0.01 -7.35
C LEU A 30 9.02 -0.14 -6.00
N LEU A 31 8.28 -0.59 -4.97
CA LEU A 31 8.88 -1.00 -3.70
C LEU A 31 9.51 -2.39 -3.84
N ASP A 32 10.63 -2.47 -4.56
CA ASP A 32 11.38 -3.72 -4.83
C ASP A 32 12.41 -4.06 -3.72
N GLY A 33 12.58 -3.16 -2.76
CA GLY A 33 13.47 -3.32 -1.63
C GLY A 33 14.83 -2.63 -1.78
N SER A 34 15.22 -2.23 -2.99
CA SER A 34 16.54 -1.64 -3.28
C SER A 34 16.80 -0.34 -2.50
N ALA A 35 15.79 0.52 -2.38
CA ALA A 35 15.87 1.79 -1.64
C ALA A 35 15.54 1.67 -0.13
N SER A 36 15.28 0.47 0.41
CA SER A 36 14.77 0.32 1.79
C SER A 36 15.73 0.85 2.85
N ARG A 37 17.05 0.68 2.67
CA ARG A 37 18.04 1.15 3.64
C ARG A 37 18.05 2.67 3.70
N GLU A 38 18.14 3.31 2.54
CA GLU A 38 18.12 4.77 2.44
C GLU A 38 16.81 5.34 3.00
N PHE A 39 15.68 4.71 2.71
CA PHE A 39 14.39 5.08 3.28
C PHE A 39 14.40 5.07 4.82
N VAL A 40 14.92 4.00 5.43
CA VAL A 40 15.05 3.87 6.89
C VAL A 40 15.96 4.96 7.45
N ASP A 41 17.09 5.22 6.81
CA ASP A 41 18.04 6.24 7.25
C ASP A 41 17.42 7.65 7.20
N GLN A 42 16.70 7.97 6.13
CA GLN A 42 16.00 9.25 5.99
C GLN A 42 14.90 9.43 7.04
N LEU A 43 14.11 8.39 7.34
CA LEU A 43 13.13 8.43 8.43
C LEU A 43 13.80 8.53 9.82
N GLY A 44 14.93 7.84 10.01
CA GLY A 44 15.73 7.86 11.23
C GLY A 44 16.32 9.23 11.56
N SER A 45 16.49 10.11 10.56
CA SER A 45 16.91 11.50 10.77
C SER A 45 15.94 12.33 11.62
N GLY A 46 14.67 11.89 11.74
CA GLY A 46 13.62 12.59 12.48
C GLY A 46 13.10 13.88 11.82
N THR A 47 13.59 14.22 10.63
CA THR A 47 13.18 15.41 9.87
C THR A 47 11.89 15.18 9.08
N VAL A 48 11.63 13.94 8.69
CA VAL A 48 10.43 13.54 7.95
C VAL A 48 9.21 13.46 8.86
N ARG A 49 8.10 14.05 8.41
CA ARG A 49 6.79 14.00 9.07
C ARG A 49 5.75 13.24 8.26
N THR A 50 5.94 13.18 6.94
CA THR A 50 5.01 12.51 6.04
C THR A 50 5.78 11.78 4.93
N VAL A 51 5.44 10.51 4.73
CA VAL A 51 5.87 9.74 3.55
C VAL A 51 4.80 9.88 2.48
N VAL A 52 5.19 10.32 1.30
CA VAL A 52 4.28 10.60 0.19
C VAL A 52 4.56 9.62 -0.93
N PHE A 53 3.66 8.67 -1.14
CA PHE A 53 3.73 7.76 -2.26
C PHE A 53 3.11 8.41 -3.49
N VAL A 54 3.87 8.47 -4.58
CA VAL A 54 3.44 9.06 -5.85
C VAL A 54 3.55 8.00 -6.94
N ASP A 55 2.41 7.61 -7.52
CA ASP A 55 2.33 6.64 -8.62
C ASP A 55 3.22 5.40 -8.40
N SER A 56 3.07 4.78 -7.22
CA SER A 56 3.85 3.62 -6.78
C SER A 56 3.03 2.34 -6.93
N PHE A 57 3.47 1.49 -7.87
CA PHE A 57 2.71 0.33 -8.33
C PHE A 57 3.30 -0.98 -7.80
N GLY A 58 2.90 -1.42 -6.62
CA GLY A 58 3.33 -2.71 -6.09
C GLY A 58 4.80 -2.75 -5.69
N GLY A 59 5.38 -3.94 -5.77
CA GLY A 59 6.64 -4.29 -5.12
C GLY A 59 6.58 -5.70 -4.53
N THR A 60 7.54 -6.04 -3.68
CA THR A 60 7.56 -7.33 -2.98
C THR A 60 6.91 -7.22 -1.60
N ALA A 61 6.40 -8.34 -1.08
CA ALA A 61 5.83 -8.40 0.26
C ALA A 61 6.88 -8.09 1.34
N GLU A 62 8.12 -8.55 1.12
CA GLU A 62 9.25 -8.31 2.00
C GLU A 62 9.63 -6.82 2.04
N ALA A 63 9.67 -6.16 0.89
CA ALA A 63 9.91 -4.73 0.82
C ALA A 63 8.78 -3.98 1.53
N ALA A 64 7.52 -4.26 1.18
CA ALA A 64 6.37 -3.62 1.80
C ALA A 64 6.43 -3.66 3.33
N GLU A 65 6.73 -4.82 3.93
CA GLU A 65 6.86 -4.96 5.38
C GLU A 65 8.06 -4.17 5.94
N SER A 66 9.18 -4.09 5.21
CA SER A 66 10.33 -3.26 5.58
C SER A 66 9.96 -1.77 5.65
N TYR A 67 9.34 -1.23 4.60
CA TYR A 67 8.88 0.17 4.55
C TYR A 67 7.83 0.42 5.63
N ALA A 68 6.84 -0.47 5.74
CA ALA A 68 5.75 -0.35 6.70
C ALA A 68 6.25 -0.34 8.15
N ARG A 69 7.23 -1.19 8.49
CA ARG A 69 7.86 -1.21 9.81
C ARG A 69 8.57 0.10 10.12
N ALA A 70 9.35 0.61 9.18
CA ALA A 70 10.07 1.87 9.34
C ALA A 70 9.09 3.03 9.58
N ILE A 71 8.03 3.13 8.78
CA ILE A 71 6.97 4.13 8.92
C ILE A 71 6.33 4.08 10.32
N ARG A 72 5.96 2.88 10.79
CA ARG A 72 5.40 2.69 12.14
C ARG A 72 6.37 3.13 13.22
N SER A 73 7.63 2.68 13.15
CA SER A 73 8.65 2.99 14.16
C SER A 73 8.95 4.49 14.25
N SER A 74 8.85 5.21 13.13
CA SER A 74 9.09 6.64 13.07
C SER A 74 7.85 7.48 13.42
N GLY A 75 6.65 6.87 13.46
CA GLY A 75 5.41 7.58 13.78
C GLY A 75 5.05 8.68 12.77
N VAL A 76 5.44 8.51 11.51
CA VAL A 76 5.15 9.46 10.43
C VAL A 76 3.77 9.20 9.82
N SER A 77 3.15 10.22 9.26
CA SER A 77 1.92 10.07 8.47
C SER A 77 2.24 9.60 7.06
N THR A 78 1.25 9.08 6.33
CA THR A 78 1.38 8.69 4.94
C THR A 78 0.38 9.44 4.06
N GLU A 79 0.79 9.74 2.84
CA GLU A 79 -0.01 10.39 1.82
C GLU A 79 0.14 9.61 0.50
N ALA A 80 -0.96 9.43 -0.24
CA ALA A 80 -0.92 8.82 -1.57
C ALA A 80 -1.43 9.81 -2.61
N ILE A 81 -0.62 10.08 -3.63
CA ILE A 81 -0.93 10.92 -4.80
C ILE A 81 -0.88 10.04 -6.05
N GLY A 82 -1.93 10.09 -6.86
CA GLY A 82 -2.07 9.20 -8.00
C GLY A 82 -2.35 7.78 -7.55
N GLN A 83 -1.61 6.81 -8.07
CA GLN A 83 -1.85 5.39 -7.79
C GLN A 83 -0.89 4.82 -6.72
N CYS A 84 -1.43 4.05 -5.78
CA CYS A 84 -0.68 3.35 -4.74
C CYS A 84 -1.21 1.93 -4.58
N HIS A 85 -0.59 0.97 -5.25
CA HIS A 85 -1.12 -0.41 -5.35
C HIS A 85 -0.21 -1.41 -4.65
N ALA A 86 -0.79 -2.52 -4.20
CA ALA A 86 -0.11 -3.65 -3.58
C ALA A 86 0.86 -3.26 -2.45
N ALA A 87 2.18 -3.45 -2.65
CA ALA A 87 3.18 -3.09 -1.65
C ALA A 87 3.09 -1.64 -1.19
N CYS A 88 2.79 -0.71 -2.10
CA CYS A 88 2.59 0.68 -1.75
C CYS A 88 1.40 0.82 -0.80
N ALA A 89 0.27 0.20 -1.13
CA ALA A 89 -0.92 0.30 -0.31
C ALA A 89 -0.68 -0.25 1.10
N TRP A 90 0.10 -1.33 1.20
CA TRP A 90 0.49 -1.92 2.46
C TRP A 90 1.38 -1.00 3.30
N ALA A 91 2.39 -0.37 2.68
CA ALA A 91 3.26 0.61 3.35
C ALA A 91 2.50 1.89 3.74
N PHE A 92 1.57 2.33 2.89
CA PHE A 92 0.70 3.48 3.15
C PHE A 92 -0.14 3.30 4.41
N LEU A 93 -0.73 2.12 4.63
CA LEU A 93 -1.54 1.83 5.82
C LEU A 93 -0.74 1.80 7.13
N ALA A 94 0.58 1.86 7.06
CA ALA A 94 1.46 1.83 8.22
C ALA A 94 1.62 3.21 8.89
N GLY A 95 1.16 4.28 8.24
CA GLY A 95 1.23 5.64 8.77
C GLY A 95 0.35 5.83 10.00
N LYS A 96 0.75 6.74 10.91
CA LYS A 96 -0.10 7.12 12.06
C LYS A 96 -1.45 7.72 11.63
N GLU A 97 -1.42 8.38 10.48
CA GLU A 97 -2.53 8.96 9.76
C GLU A 97 -2.24 8.70 8.29
N HIS A 98 -3.27 8.44 7.52
CA HIS A 98 -3.17 8.03 6.13
C HIS A 98 -4.24 8.77 5.32
N ARG A 99 -3.79 9.54 4.32
CA ARG A 99 -4.68 10.42 3.54
C ARG A 99 -4.39 10.34 2.05
N PHE A 100 -5.40 10.59 1.24
CA PHE A 100 -5.16 10.90 -0.17
C PHE A 100 -4.67 12.34 -0.32
N GLY A 101 -3.74 12.53 -1.23
CA GLY A 101 -3.17 13.84 -1.48
C GLY A 101 -4.15 14.79 -2.17
N ARG A 102 -3.90 16.08 -1.96
CA ARG A 102 -4.74 17.16 -2.48
C ARG A 102 -4.30 17.53 -3.90
N GLY A 103 -5.26 17.85 -4.77
CA GLY A 103 -4.97 18.27 -6.14
C GLY A 103 -5.96 17.69 -7.17
N PRO A 104 -5.71 17.94 -8.47
CA PRO A 104 -6.59 17.51 -9.55
C PRO A 104 -6.46 16.02 -9.91
N HIS A 105 -5.57 15.29 -9.25
CA HIS A 105 -5.34 13.87 -9.51
C HIS A 105 -6.50 13.01 -9.00
N VAL A 106 -6.83 11.96 -9.75
CA VAL A 106 -7.58 10.83 -9.21
C VAL A 106 -6.61 9.99 -8.41
N ASN A 107 -6.90 9.79 -7.13
CA ASN A 107 -6.09 8.95 -6.27
C ASN A 107 -6.70 7.55 -6.18
N GLY A 108 -5.86 6.53 -6.17
CA GLY A 108 -6.27 5.13 -6.05
C GLY A 108 -5.36 4.37 -5.09
N LEU A 109 -5.95 3.66 -4.13
CA LEU A 109 -5.27 2.77 -3.20
C LEU A 109 -5.81 1.35 -3.41
N LEU A 110 -5.01 0.45 -3.98
CA LEU A 110 -5.41 -0.95 -4.20
C LEU A 110 -4.72 -1.84 -3.16
N ILE A 111 -5.50 -2.32 -2.20
CA ILE A 111 -5.05 -3.25 -1.16
C ILE A 111 -5.25 -4.68 -1.70
N PRO A 112 -4.19 -5.49 -1.81
CA PRO A 112 -4.30 -6.85 -2.33
C PRO A 112 -5.19 -7.69 -1.43
N LEU A 113 -6.20 -8.33 -2.02
CA LEU A 113 -7.08 -9.25 -1.33
C LEU A 113 -7.47 -10.39 -2.26
N ALA A 114 -7.11 -11.61 -1.87
CA ALA A 114 -7.38 -12.80 -2.67
C ALA A 114 -8.88 -13.11 -2.81
N THR A 115 -9.71 -12.65 -1.87
CA THR A 115 -11.16 -12.89 -1.88
C THR A 115 -11.93 -11.61 -1.65
N ARG A 116 -13.14 -11.57 -2.22
CA ARG A 116 -14.06 -10.47 -2.01
C ARG A 116 -14.48 -10.41 -0.55
N PRO A 117 -14.30 -9.28 0.15
CA PRO A 117 -14.85 -9.13 1.48
C PRO A 117 -16.37 -9.12 1.42
N LYS A 118 -17.04 -9.87 2.29
CA LYS A 118 -18.48 -9.78 2.46
C LYS A 118 -18.86 -8.45 3.11
N ALA A 119 -20.11 -8.03 2.90
CA ALA A 119 -20.67 -6.86 3.55
C ALA A 119 -20.50 -6.95 5.07
N GLY A 120 -19.92 -5.91 5.69
CA GLY A 120 -19.61 -5.88 7.12
C GLY A 120 -18.30 -6.58 7.55
N GLU A 121 -17.74 -7.50 6.73
CA GLU A 121 -16.44 -8.14 7.00
C GLU A 121 -15.26 -7.28 6.51
N ALA A 122 -15.48 -6.40 5.54
CA ALA A 122 -14.44 -5.50 5.00
C ALA A 122 -13.73 -4.71 6.11
N LYS A 123 -14.49 -4.20 7.08
CA LYS A 123 -13.92 -3.46 8.22
C LYS A 123 -13.02 -4.34 9.07
N LYS A 124 -13.44 -5.56 9.36
CA LYS A 124 -12.64 -6.50 10.14
C LYS A 124 -11.37 -6.89 9.37
N LEU A 125 -11.48 -7.21 8.09
CA LEU A 125 -10.34 -7.57 7.24
C LEU A 125 -9.33 -6.43 7.10
N LEU A 126 -9.79 -5.20 6.92
CA LEU A 126 -8.93 -4.02 6.82
C LEU A 126 -8.35 -3.62 8.17
N ASN A 127 -9.11 -3.80 9.25
CA ASN A 127 -8.58 -3.70 10.61
C ASN A 127 -7.52 -4.77 10.84
N ASP A 128 -7.74 -6.02 10.45
CA ASP A 128 -6.76 -7.09 10.61
C ASP A 128 -5.51 -6.80 9.78
N ILE A 129 -5.64 -6.24 8.57
CA ILE A 129 -4.49 -5.73 7.80
C ILE A 129 -3.78 -4.62 8.58
N THR A 130 -4.48 -3.57 9.03
CA THR A 130 -3.89 -2.44 9.79
C THR A 130 -3.41 -2.80 11.21
N THR A 131 -3.86 -3.91 11.79
CA THR A 131 -3.46 -4.38 13.14
C THR A 131 -2.38 -5.45 13.07
N THR A 132 -2.36 -6.25 12.00
CA THR A 132 -1.29 -7.22 11.67
C THR A 132 -0.10 -6.50 11.06
N THR A 133 -0.30 -5.40 10.32
CA THR A 133 0.75 -4.39 10.11
C THR A 133 1.28 -3.91 11.48
N GLY A 134 0.42 -3.71 12.47
CA GLY A 134 0.77 -3.23 13.81
C GLY A 134 1.43 -4.25 14.76
N THR A 135 1.34 -5.55 14.50
CA THR A 135 1.78 -6.59 15.46
C THR A 135 2.82 -7.51 14.84
N SER A 136 4.04 -7.01 14.74
CA SER A 136 5.22 -7.86 14.80
C SER A 136 6.16 -7.27 15.86
N PRO A 137 6.16 -7.79 17.10
CA PRO A 137 7.20 -7.44 18.03
C PRO A 137 8.52 -7.92 17.42
N ALA A 138 9.46 -7.00 17.25
CA ALA A 138 10.85 -7.38 17.01
C ALA A 138 11.25 -8.44 18.04
N PRO A 139 11.96 -9.51 17.65
CA PRO A 139 12.57 -10.36 18.65
C PRO A 139 13.68 -9.53 19.32
N ALA A 140 13.36 -8.92 20.45
CA ALA A 140 14.35 -8.62 21.45
C ALA A 140 14.83 -9.97 21.98
N MET A 141 16.09 -10.35 21.67
CA MET A 141 16.77 -11.36 22.49
C MET A 141 16.75 -10.86 23.94
N PRO A 142 16.34 -11.69 24.90
CA PRO A 142 17.30 -12.60 25.51
C PRO A 142 16.77 -14.00 25.89
N ALA A 143 17.73 -14.92 25.97
CA ALA A 143 17.87 -16.13 26.80
C ALA A 143 16.63 -16.92 27.30
N ALA A 144 16.71 -18.23 27.02
CA ALA A 144 16.22 -19.37 27.82
C ALA A 144 14.70 -19.64 27.92
N GLY A 145 14.26 -20.56 27.07
CA GLY A 145 13.43 -21.73 27.42
C GLY A 145 12.06 -21.52 28.06
N VAL A 146 10.99 -21.53 27.24
CA VAL A 146 9.65 -22.03 27.61
C VAL A 146 8.98 -22.60 26.35
N GLU A 147 8.34 -23.76 26.48
CA GLU A 147 7.58 -24.49 25.46
C GLU A 147 6.62 -23.61 24.66
N VAL A 148 6.75 -23.64 23.33
CA VAL A 148 5.83 -22.98 22.40
C VAL A 148 4.68 -23.94 22.12
N VAL A 149 3.51 -23.64 22.68
CA VAL A 149 2.23 -24.24 22.28
C VAL A 149 1.99 -23.88 20.81
N SER A 150 2.03 -24.90 19.95
CA SER A 150 1.68 -24.81 18.53
C SER A 150 0.25 -24.30 18.35
N LEU A 151 0.13 -23.02 18.00
CA LEU A 151 -0.98 -22.54 17.19
C LEU A 151 -0.46 -22.50 15.76
N THR A 152 -0.99 -23.41 14.94
CA THR A 152 -0.73 -23.54 13.51
C THR A 152 -1.10 -22.22 12.83
N THR A 153 -0.12 -21.32 12.73
CA THR A 153 -0.19 -20.20 11.80
C THR A 153 0.03 -20.85 10.43
N PRO A 154 -0.87 -20.66 9.43
CA PRO A 154 -0.52 -21.08 8.09
C PRO A 154 0.78 -20.36 7.74
N SER A 155 1.79 -21.16 7.39
CA SER A 155 3.07 -20.68 6.90
C SER A 155 2.81 -19.59 5.88
N ARG A 156 3.47 -18.44 6.02
CA ARG A 156 3.56 -17.37 4.98
C ARG A 156 4.31 -17.93 3.76
N GLU A 157 3.75 -18.95 3.13
CA GLU A 157 4.17 -19.45 1.83
C GLU A 157 3.94 -18.33 0.84
N LYS A 158 4.96 -17.51 0.66
CA LYS A 158 5.21 -16.65 -0.50
C LYS A 158 3.91 -16.16 -1.13
N GLU A 159 3.16 -15.35 -0.39
CA GLU A 159 1.87 -14.84 -0.83
C GLU A 159 2.13 -14.00 -2.09
N VAL A 160 1.85 -14.58 -3.26
CA VAL A 160 2.06 -13.92 -4.55
C VAL A 160 0.97 -12.88 -4.66
N TRP A 161 1.27 -11.66 -4.21
CA TRP A 161 0.39 -10.52 -4.37
C TRP A 161 0.07 -10.33 -5.84
N GLN A 162 -1.21 -10.50 -6.18
CA GLN A 162 -1.72 -10.16 -7.50
C GLN A 162 -1.96 -8.64 -7.51
N PRO A 163 -1.18 -7.85 -8.26
CA PRO A 163 -1.23 -6.38 -8.17
C PRO A 163 -2.57 -5.79 -8.64
N ASP A 164 -3.30 -6.53 -9.47
CA ASP A 164 -4.57 -6.11 -10.06
C ASP A 164 -5.81 -6.70 -9.33
N GLN A 165 -5.61 -7.46 -8.25
CA GLN A 165 -6.69 -8.10 -7.49
C GLN A 165 -6.75 -7.57 -6.06
N GLY A 166 -7.92 -7.08 -5.66
CA GLY A 166 -8.15 -6.64 -4.29
C GLY A 166 -9.24 -5.60 -4.15
N VAL A 167 -9.16 -4.80 -3.10
CA VAL A 167 -10.09 -3.70 -2.86
C VAL A 167 -9.42 -2.38 -3.22
N LEU A 168 -10.01 -1.69 -4.18
CA LEU A 168 -9.59 -0.38 -4.65
C LEU A 168 -10.42 0.72 -4.00
N PHE A 169 -9.76 1.59 -3.25
CA PHE A 169 -10.31 2.84 -2.76
C PHE A 169 -9.90 3.96 -3.70
N SER A 170 -10.86 4.67 -4.28
CA SER A 170 -10.58 5.79 -5.18
C SER A 170 -11.12 7.10 -4.64
N SER A 171 -10.44 8.18 -5.00
CA SER A 171 -10.86 9.54 -4.70
C SER A 171 -10.77 10.39 -5.95
N THR A 172 -11.91 10.78 -6.50
CA THR A 172 -12.03 11.56 -7.73
C THR A 172 -12.38 13.02 -7.41
N PRO A 173 -11.61 14.00 -7.87
CA PRO A 173 -11.95 15.41 -7.71
C PRO A 173 -13.14 15.79 -8.59
N THR A 174 -14.02 16.63 -8.03
CA THR A 174 -15.20 17.20 -8.69
C THR A 174 -15.28 18.70 -8.36
N LEU A 175 -16.19 19.43 -9.01
CA LEU A 175 -16.43 20.84 -8.71
C LEU A 175 -16.94 21.08 -7.26
N PHE A 176 -17.48 20.05 -6.61
CA PHE A 176 -18.08 20.13 -5.27
C PHE A 176 -17.23 19.45 -4.19
N GLY A 177 -15.96 19.19 -4.46
CA GLY A 177 -15.06 18.46 -3.57
C GLY A 177 -14.70 17.10 -4.16
N ARG A 178 -14.41 16.11 -3.30
CA ARG A 178 -13.96 14.78 -3.75
C ARG A 178 -15.04 13.74 -3.51
N VAL A 179 -15.24 12.88 -4.50
CA VAL A 179 -16.10 11.71 -4.37
C VAL A 179 -15.21 10.50 -4.10
N TYR A 180 -15.54 9.76 -3.04
CA TYR A 180 -14.86 8.54 -2.68
C TYR A 180 -15.69 7.36 -3.11
N LYS A 181 -15.05 6.39 -3.78
CA LYS A 181 -15.69 5.15 -4.18
C LYS A 181 -14.78 3.98 -3.85
N THR A 182 -15.41 2.85 -3.58
CA THR A 182 -14.70 1.62 -3.28
C THR A 182 -15.15 0.54 -4.22
N PHE A 183 -14.19 -0.23 -4.71
CA PHE A 183 -14.41 -1.28 -5.68
C PHE A 183 -13.71 -2.56 -5.24
N TYR A 184 -14.29 -3.70 -5.61
CA TYR A 184 -13.61 -4.98 -5.60
C TYR A 184 -13.18 -5.33 -7.02
N CYS A 185 -11.90 -5.60 -7.18
CA CYS A 185 -11.27 -5.99 -8.43
C CYS A 185 -10.85 -7.46 -8.30
N ASP A 186 -11.37 -8.34 -9.14
CA ASP A 186 -11.08 -9.79 -9.08
C ASP A 186 -9.80 -10.19 -9.84
N GLY A 187 -9.18 -9.24 -10.53
CA GLY A 187 -7.95 -9.42 -11.30
C GLY A 187 -8.19 -9.75 -12.78
N THR A 188 -9.39 -10.17 -13.15
CA THR A 188 -9.73 -10.50 -14.55
C THR A 188 -9.79 -9.25 -15.43
N GLN A 189 -10.02 -8.09 -14.83
CA GLN A 189 -10.08 -6.81 -15.53
C GLN A 189 -8.72 -6.18 -15.86
N GLY A 190 -7.63 -6.72 -15.30
CA GLY A 190 -6.31 -6.08 -15.34
C GLY A 190 -6.36 -4.66 -14.77
N ARG A 191 -5.86 -3.68 -15.52
CA ARG A 191 -5.78 -2.26 -15.11
C ARG A 191 -7.06 -1.45 -15.36
N ASP A 192 -8.07 -2.04 -15.96
CA ASP A 192 -9.33 -1.34 -16.26
C ASP A 192 -10.26 -1.35 -15.04
N VAL A 193 -10.06 -0.36 -14.17
CA VAL A 193 -10.81 -0.22 -12.91
C VAL A 193 -12.31 0.01 -13.11
N SER A 194 -12.75 0.38 -14.31
CA SER A 194 -14.18 0.57 -14.61
C SER A 194 -14.98 -0.72 -14.60
N LYS A 195 -14.29 -1.86 -14.75
CA LYS A 195 -14.88 -3.21 -14.71
C LYS A 195 -14.88 -3.82 -13.31
N CYS A 196 -14.26 -3.16 -12.33
CA CYS A 196 -14.33 -3.60 -10.94
C CYS A 196 -15.74 -3.39 -10.36
N GLU A 197 -16.14 -4.28 -9.47
CA GLU A 197 -17.46 -4.23 -8.84
C GLU A 197 -17.52 -3.14 -7.77
N VAL A 198 -18.58 -2.33 -7.76
CA VAL A 198 -18.76 -1.28 -6.74
C VAL A 198 -19.14 -1.88 -5.39
N LEU A 199 -18.43 -1.49 -4.34
CA LEU A 199 -18.76 -1.79 -2.94
C LEU A 199 -19.41 -0.57 -2.29
N SER A 200 -20.75 -0.56 -2.26
CA SER A 200 -21.54 0.59 -1.79
C SER A 200 -21.51 0.82 -0.27
N ASP A 201 -21.16 -0.20 0.51
CA ASP A 201 -21.10 -0.18 1.97
C ASP A 201 -19.67 0.02 2.53
N ALA A 202 -18.70 0.26 1.65
CA ALA A 202 -17.28 0.28 1.98
C ALA A 202 -16.68 1.69 1.96
N ASP A 203 -17.14 2.59 2.84
CA ASP A 203 -16.57 3.94 2.94
C ASP A 203 -15.14 3.92 3.52
N PRO A 204 -14.14 4.53 2.85
CA PRO A 204 -12.73 4.44 3.28
C PRO A 204 -12.46 5.03 4.66
N TYR A 205 -13.20 6.05 5.10
CA TYR A 205 -13.03 6.65 6.43
C TYR A 205 -13.64 5.75 7.50
N LYS A 206 -14.83 5.19 7.26
CA LYS A 206 -15.48 4.24 8.19
C LYS A 206 -14.70 2.94 8.37
N LEU A 207 -13.96 2.55 7.33
CA LEU A 207 -13.11 1.36 7.30
C LEU A 207 -11.71 1.61 7.87
N GLY A 208 -11.36 2.83 8.25
CA GLY A 208 -10.02 3.14 8.76
C GLY A 208 -8.92 3.03 7.71
N VAL A 209 -9.27 3.14 6.42
CA VAL A 209 -8.30 3.21 5.31
C VAL A 209 -7.84 4.64 5.07
N LEU A 210 -8.69 5.62 5.39
CA LEU A 210 -8.32 7.03 5.44
C LEU A 210 -8.62 7.58 6.84
N THR A 211 -7.70 8.39 7.35
CA THR A 211 -7.93 9.18 8.57
C THR A 211 -8.47 10.56 8.21
N PRO A 212 -9.42 11.11 9.01
CA PRO A 212 -9.92 12.47 8.86
C PRO A 212 -8.84 13.56 8.86
#